data_AF-A0A7V9EEL0-F1
#
_entry.id   AF-A0A7V9EEL0-F1
#
_cell.length_a   1.000
_cell.length_b   1.000
_cell.length_c   1.000
_cell.angle_alpha   90.00
_cell.angle_beta   90.00
_cell.angle_gamma   90.00
#
_symmetry.space_group_name_H-M   'P 1'
#
loop_
_entity.id
_entity.type
_entity.pdbx_description
1 polymer ?
#
loop_
_entity_poly.entity_id
_entity_poly.type
_entity_poly.pdbx_seq_one_letter_code
_entity_poly.pdbx_strand_id
1 'polypeptide(L)' 'MKAALIVNAGSGTGLDADVVERELRGAGAEVTSFELGDERAAATSAAERLVVAGGDGT' A
#
# COMPACT_ATOMS: atom_id res chain seq x y z
N MET A 1 1.13 13.08 6.68
CA MET A 1 0.93 12.71 5.26
C MET A 1 -0.05 11.57 5.21
N LYS A 2 -1.02 11.57 4.29
CA LYS A 2 -1.95 10.44 4.11
C LYS A 2 -1.53 9.59 2.91
N ALA A 3 -1.36 8.29 3.10
CA ALA A 3 -0.95 7.36 2.06
C ALA A 3 -1.95 6.21 1.91
N ALA A 4 -2.29 5.88 0.68
CA ALA A 4 -2.99 4.64 0.32
C ALA A 4 -1.96 3.60 -0.10
N LEU A 5 -1.99 2.42 0.52
CA LEU A 5 -1.07 1.31 0.24
C LEU A 5 -1.85 0.17 -0.41
N ILE A 6 -1.61 -0.12 -1.69
CA ILE A 6 -2.16 -1.29 -2.37
C ILE A 6 -1.16 -2.45 -2.25
N VAL A 7 -1.61 -3.58 -1.72
CA VAL A 7 -0.79 -4.78 -1.50
C VAL A 7 -1.14 -5.86 -2.51
N ASN A 8 -0.14 -6.31 -3.28
CA ASN A 8 -0.26 -7.49 -4.13
C ASN A 8 0.26 -8.74 -3.42
N ALA A 9 -0.65 -9.47 -2.74
CA ALA A 9 -0.34 -10.74 -2.06
C ALA A 9 0.17 -11.84 -3.02
N GLY A 10 -0.10 -11.74 -4.33
CA GLY A 10 0.35 -12.70 -5.34
C GLY A 10 1.81 -12.53 -5.78
N SER A 11 2.50 -11.48 -5.34
CA SER A 11 3.85 -11.13 -5.84
C SER A 11 5.00 -12.01 -5.32
N GLY A 12 4.71 -13.06 -4.53
CA GLY A 12 5.64 -14.17 -4.23
C GLY A 12 6.86 -13.81 -3.37
N THR A 13 7.20 -12.54 -3.21
CA THR A 13 8.25 -12.05 -2.31
C THR A 13 7.56 -11.35 -1.16
N GLY A 14 7.45 -12.04 -0.03
CA GLY A 14 6.82 -11.57 1.21
C GLY A 14 7.48 -10.33 1.80
N LEU A 15 7.32 -9.18 1.14
CA LEU A 15 7.25 -7.91 1.85
C LEU A 15 5.92 -7.96 2.59
N ASP A 16 5.98 -8.42 3.85
CA ASP A 16 4.87 -8.30 4.78
C ASP A 16 4.37 -6.86 4.70
N ALA A 17 3.13 -6.69 4.22
CA ALA A 17 2.49 -5.38 4.12
C ALA A 17 2.61 -4.60 5.43
N ASP A 18 2.57 -5.35 6.54
CA ASP A 18 2.80 -4.89 7.90
C ASP A 18 4.14 -4.18 8.10
N VAL A 19 5.21 -4.63 7.44
CA VAL A 19 6.53 -3.95 7.50
C VAL A 19 6.47 -2.61 6.79
N VAL A 20 5.95 -2.57 5.55
CA VAL A 20 5.84 -1.31 4.79
C VAL A 20 4.91 -0.33 5.50
N GLU A 21 3.77 -0.80 6.00
CA GLU A 21 2.81 -0.02 6.78
C GLU A 21 3.45 0.52 8.07
N ARG A 22 4.22 -0.32 8.78
CA ARG A 22 4.93 0.09 10.00
C ARG A 22 5.99 1.15 9.71
N GLU A 23 6.81 0.99 8.69
CA GLU A 23 7.85 1.97 8.35
C GLU A 23 7.23 3.31 7.91
N LEU A 24 6.16 3.28 7.11
CA LEU A 24 5.43 4.48 6.70
C LEU A 24 4.80 5.20 7.90
N ARG A 25 4.17 4.45 8.82
CA ARG A 25 3.63 5.01 10.07
C ARG A 25 4.73 5.54 10.98
N GLY A 26 5.87 4.86 11.07
CA GLY A 26 7.06 5.31 11.80
C GLY A 26 7.62 6.62 11.27
N ALA A 27 7.49 6.87 9.97
CA ALA A 27 7.83 8.16 9.33
C ALA A 27 6.74 9.25 9.51
N GLY A 28 5.66 8.98 10.24
CA GLY A 28 4.57 9.93 10.50
C GLY A 28 3.48 9.96 9.42
N ALA A 29 3.37 8.93 8.58
CA ALA A 29 2.26 8.81 7.64
C ALA A 29 1.03 8.14 8.29
N GLU A 30 -0.15 8.65 7.96
CA GLU A 30 -1.42 7.94 8.15
C GLU A 30 -1.59 7.02 6.93
N VAL A 31 -1.62 5.70 7.17
CA VAL A 31 -1.68 4.69 6.11
C VAL A 31 -3.01 3.96 6.14
N THR A 32 -3.68 3.93 4.99
CA THR A 32 -4.84 3.08 4.71
C THR A 32 -4.43 2.02 3.69
N SER A 33 -4.56 0.75 4.06
CA SER A 33 -4.22 -0.39 3.23
C SER A 33 -5.42 -0.89 2.41
N PHE A 34 -5.15 -1.33 1.19
CA PHE A 34 -6.10 -1.84 0.21
C PHE A 34 -5.52 -3.10 -0.43
N GLU A 35 -6.38 -4.03 -0.84
CA GLU A 35 -5.96 -5.21 -1.60
C GLU A 35 -5.84 -4.91 -3.10
N LEU A 36 -5.12 -5.75 -3.82
CA LEU A 36 -5.14 -5.72 -5.29
C LEU A 36 -6.57 -5.94 -5.80
N GLY A 37 -7.06 -5.10 -6.72
CA GLY A 37 -8.46 -5.04 -7.13
C GLY A 37 -9.27 -3.91 -6.48
N ASP A 38 -8.75 -3.29 -5.41
CA ASP A 38 -9.36 -2.11 -4.77
C ASP A 38 -8.74 -0.79 -5.27
N GLU A 39 -8.16 -0.76 -6.48
CA GLU A 39 -7.45 0.42 -7.00
C GLU A 39 -8.37 1.64 -7.06
N ARG A 40 -9.65 1.42 -7.37
CA ARG A 40 -10.64 2.48 -7.40
C ARG A 40 -10.89 3.05 -6.00
N ALA A 41 -11.01 2.20 -4.98
CA ALA A 41 -11.21 2.65 -3.61
C ALA A 41 -9.98 3.43 -3.11
N ALA A 42 -8.78 2.93 -3.39
CA ALA A 42 -7.51 3.62 -3.08
C ALA A 42 -7.40 4.98 -3.76
N ALA A 43 -7.74 5.07 -5.06
CA ALA A 43 -7.69 6.32 -5.83
C ALA A 43 -8.74 7.35 -5.40
N THR A 44 -9.88 6.91 -4.87
CA THR A 44 -10.93 7.79 -4.32
C THR A 44 -10.77 8.09 -2.83
N SER A 45 -9.75 7.52 -2.19
CA SER A 45 -9.46 7.79 -0.78
C SER A 45 -8.97 9.23 -0.59
N ALA A 46 -9.01 9.70 0.66
CA ALA A 46 -8.43 10.99 1.03
C ALA A 46 -6.89 10.96 1.11
N ALA A 47 -6.24 9.96 0.51
CA ALA A 47 -4.79 9.84 0.49
C ALA A 47 -4.16 10.88 -0.46
N GLU A 48 -3.03 11.42 -0.02
CA GLU A 48 -2.22 12.38 -0.77
C GLU A 48 -1.22 11.66 -1.70
N ARG A 49 -0.92 10.39 -1.39
CA ARG A 49 -0.01 9.54 -2.17
C ARG A 49 -0.54 8.11 -2.27
N LEU A 50 -0.28 7.49 -3.42
CA LEU A 50 -0.55 6.08 -3.67
C LEU A 50 0.79 5.31 -3.69
N VAL A 51 0.87 4.23 -2.92
CA VAL A 51 2.00 3.31 -2.84
C VAL A 51 1.50 1.94 -3.27
N VAL A 52 2.19 1.30 -4.21
CA VAL A 52 1.86 -0.06 -4.67
C VAL A 52 3.01 -0.97 -4.26
N ALA A 53 2.74 -1.91 -3.35
CA ALA A 53 3.69 -2.93 -2.94
C ALA A 53 3.41 -4.21 -3.75
N GLY A 54 4.26 -4.45 -4.75
CA GLY A 54 4.21 -5.64 -5.59
C GLY A 54 5.48 -5.76 -6.42
N GLY A 55 5.76 -6.98 -6.90
CA GLY A 55 6.78 -7.22 -7.93
C GLY A 55 6.36 -6.62 -9.27
N ASP A 56 7.33 -6.34 -10.13
CA ASP A 56 7.10 -6.03 -11.53
C ASP A 56 6.56 -7.30 -12.20
N GLY A 57 5.24 -7.40 -12.32
CA GLY A 57 4.59 -8.57 -12.94
C GLY A 57 5.24 -8.90 -14.29
N THR A 58 5.96 -10.02 -14.36
CA THR A 58 6.38 -10.66 -15.61
C THR A 58 5.20 -11.26 -16.34
#